data_AF-A0A172TWZ7-F1
#
_entry.id   AF-A0A172TWZ7-F1
#
_cell.length_a   1.000
_cell.length_b   1.000
_cell.length_c   1.000
_cell.angle_alpha   90.00
_cell.angle_beta   90.00
_cell.angle_gamma   90.00
#
_symmetry.space_group_name_H-M   'P 1'
#
loop_
_entity.id
_entity.type
_entity.pdbx_description
1 polymer ?
#
loop_
_entity_poly.entity_id
_entity_poly.type
_entity_poly.pdbx_seq_one_letter_code
_entity_poly.pdbx_strand_id
1 'polypeptide(L)'
;MAKQVGPVFITGTIDGIIFYKLGDTYYLRSKGDYKSAKRMRKDPNLKRTMANADRFGVAAKMVKRVYYRQLPGTVRKPGLFARLTGMVNKWLYQGKTKEEAQELLLAHCQKLAARQTTIDVIPSVSATTPVSPPPPTPAPTIRETKPTVAIPAPRVKQARYLSKWKVKRNGRLHIPVTTVGKLSAELELLKE
;
A
#
# COMPACT_ATOMS: atom_id res chain seq x y z
N MET A 1 -21.11 -5.36 13.45
CA MET A 1 -21.52 -4.86 12.12
C MET A 1 -22.87 -5.46 11.81
N ALA A 2 -23.81 -4.66 11.34
CA ALA A 2 -25.15 -5.15 11.05
C ALA A 2 -25.14 -5.93 9.74
N LYS A 3 -25.81 -7.08 9.70
CA LYS A 3 -26.00 -7.90 8.51
C LYS A 3 -27.21 -7.38 7.74
N GLN A 4 -27.11 -7.30 6.41
CA GLN A 4 -28.27 -7.02 5.57
C GLN A 4 -29.15 -8.27 5.52
N VAL A 5 -30.43 -8.09 5.82
CA VAL A 5 -31.45 -9.14 5.76
C VAL A 5 -32.58 -8.63 4.88
N GLY A 6 -33.07 -9.49 3.98
CA GLY A 6 -34.13 -9.13 3.04
C GLY A 6 -33.86 -9.63 1.61
N PRO A 7 -34.81 -9.39 0.70
CA PRO A 7 -34.74 -9.84 -0.69
C PRO A 7 -33.77 -9.01 -1.55
N VAL A 8 -33.46 -7.78 -1.13
CA VAL A 8 -32.60 -6.85 -1.87
C VAL A 8 -31.31 -6.61 -1.10
N PHE A 9 -30.19 -6.84 -1.77
CA PHE A 9 -28.86 -6.55 -1.23
C PHE A 9 -28.28 -5.32 -1.92
N ILE A 10 -27.86 -4.36 -1.11
CA ILE A 10 -27.30 -3.10 -1.59
C ILE A 10 -25.79 -3.13 -1.37
N THR A 11 -25.05 -2.55 -2.32
CA THR A 11 -23.61 -2.28 -2.17
C THR A 11 -23.36 -0.83 -2.55
N GLY A 12 -22.57 -0.11 -1.76
CA GLY A 12 -22.31 1.31 -1.98
C GLY A 12 -22.39 2.12 -0.70
N THR A 13 -22.61 3.43 -0.82
CA THR A 13 -22.83 4.31 0.33
C THR A 13 -24.07 5.14 0.09
N ILE A 14 -25.05 5.03 0.99
CA ILE A 14 -26.31 5.78 0.93
C ILE A 14 -26.53 6.39 2.31
N ASP A 15 -26.78 7.69 2.37
CA ASP A 15 -27.09 8.43 3.61
C ASP A 15 -26.10 8.20 4.76
N GLY A 16 -24.81 8.12 4.44
CA GLY A 16 -23.77 7.88 5.43
C GLY A 16 -23.73 6.45 5.95
N ILE A 17 -24.50 5.52 5.38
CA ILE A 17 -24.41 4.08 5.64
C ILE A 17 -23.63 3.44 4.49
N ILE A 18 -22.58 2.69 4.82
CA ILE A 18 -21.74 1.98 3.87
C ILE A 18 -22.17 0.51 3.84
N PHE A 19 -22.68 0.10 2.69
CA PHE A 19 -23.10 -1.25 2.37
C PHE A 19 -22.01 -1.97 1.60
N TYR A 20 -21.60 -3.15 2.06
CA TYR A 20 -20.53 -3.90 1.42
C TYR A 20 -20.76 -5.41 1.56
N LYS A 21 -20.18 -6.17 0.63
CA LYS A 21 -20.20 -7.63 0.63
C LYS A 21 -18.88 -8.16 1.19
N LEU A 22 -18.95 -9.14 2.08
CA LEU A 22 -17.78 -9.87 2.58
C LEU A 22 -18.07 -11.37 2.44
N GLY A 23 -17.33 -12.02 1.54
CA GLY A 23 -17.66 -13.39 1.10
C GLY A 23 -19.04 -13.42 0.45
N ASP A 24 -19.91 -14.30 0.94
CA ASP A 24 -21.30 -14.41 0.48
C ASP A 24 -22.29 -13.64 1.34
N THR A 25 -21.83 -12.91 2.34
CA THR A 25 -22.69 -12.16 3.26
C THR A 25 -22.61 -10.66 3.02
N TYR A 26 -23.76 -9.99 3.10
CA TYR A 26 -23.88 -8.55 2.97
C TYR A 26 -23.97 -7.88 4.34
N TYR A 27 -23.24 -6.79 4.49
CA TYR A 27 -23.15 -6.04 5.74
C TYR A 27 -23.37 -4.56 5.49
N LEU A 28 -23.69 -3.85 6.57
CA LEU A 28 -23.69 -2.41 6.60
C LEU A 28 -22.96 -1.88 7.84
N ARG A 29 -22.41 -0.68 7.70
CA ARG A 29 -21.84 0.10 8.81
C ARG A 29 -22.18 1.56 8.62
N SER A 30 -22.40 2.30 9.70
CA SER A 30 -22.41 3.75 9.64
C SER A 30 -21.00 4.27 9.31
N LYS A 31 -20.95 5.32 8.50
CA LYS A 31 -19.80 6.17 8.30
C LYS A 31 -19.74 7.07 9.53
N GLY A 32 -18.67 6.97 10.31
CA GLY A 32 -18.54 7.77 11.53
C GLY A 32 -18.63 9.27 11.25
N ASP A 33 -19.13 10.03 12.24
CA ASP A 33 -19.58 11.41 12.06
C ASP A 33 -18.44 12.45 11.98
N TYR A 34 -17.19 12.01 12.16
CA TYR A 34 -16.06 12.93 12.18
C TYR A 34 -15.69 13.43 10.78
N LYS A 35 -16.01 14.70 10.53
CA LYS A 35 -15.62 15.42 9.31
C LYS A 35 -14.10 15.71 9.22
N SER A 36 -13.34 15.62 10.32
CA SER A 36 -11.90 15.90 10.33
C SER A 36 -11.15 15.13 11.44
N ALA A 37 -9.95 14.65 11.12
CA ALA A 37 -9.04 14.00 12.07
C ALA A 37 -8.64 14.93 13.24
N LYS A 38 -8.58 16.25 13.02
CA LYS A 38 -8.28 17.22 14.09
C LYS A 38 -9.37 17.24 15.16
N ARG A 39 -10.64 17.14 14.76
CA ARG A 39 -11.77 17.07 15.69
C ARG A 39 -11.76 15.75 16.46
N MET A 40 -11.57 14.64 15.74
CA MET A 40 -11.47 13.30 16.32
C MET A 40 -10.41 13.19 17.44
N ARG A 41 -9.23 13.83 17.25
CA ARG A 41 -8.15 13.84 18.25
C ARG A 41 -8.46 14.62 19.52
N LYS A 42 -9.28 15.67 19.42
CA LYS A 42 -9.65 16.53 20.55
C LYS A 42 -10.87 16.03 21.31
N ASP A 43 -11.57 15.03 20.76
CA ASP A 43 -12.82 14.54 21.34
C ASP A 43 -12.56 13.72 22.62
N PRO A 44 -13.17 14.09 23.76
CA PRO A 44 -13.03 13.35 25.00
C PRO A 44 -13.52 11.89 24.92
N ASN A 45 -14.54 11.61 24.09
CA ASN A 45 -15.10 10.26 23.93
C ASN A 45 -14.11 9.30 23.25
N LEU A 46 -13.13 9.84 22.50
CA LEU A 46 -12.12 9.07 21.79
C LEU A 46 -10.75 9.07 22.48
N LYS A 47 -10.64 9.56 23.72
CA LYS A 47 -9.38 9.57 24.49
C LYS A 47 -8.68 8.22 24.50
N ARG A 48 -9.43 7.13 24.72
CA ARG A 48 -8.88 5.76 24.70
C ARG A 48 -8.36 5.36 23.33
N THR A 49 -9.10 5.69 22.27
CA THR A 49 -8.68 5.43 20.89
C THR A 49 -7.40 6.19 20.55
N MET A 50 -7.27 7.45 21.00
CA MET A 50 -6.07 8.24 20.80
C MET A 50 -4.88 7.69 21.58
N ALA A 51 -5.06 7.33 22.85
CA ALA A 51 -4.02 6.67 23.64
C ALA A 51 -3.52 5.37 22.99
N ASN A 52 -4.43 4.57 22.43
CA ASN A 52 -4.07 3.35 21.70
C ASN A 52 -3.32 3.66 20.40
N ALA A 53 -3.74 4.70 19.66
CA ALA A 53 -3.07 5.14 18.45
C ALA A 53 -1.66 5.66 18.72
N ASP A 54 -1.47 6.42 19.80
CA ASP A 54 -0.16 6.93 20.22
C ASP A 54 0.78 5.80 20.61
N ARG A 55 0.31 4.81 21.38
CA ARG A 55 1.06 3.58 21.70
C ARG A 55 1.47 2.81 20.45
N PHE A 56 0.53 2.60 19.53
CA PHE A 56 0.82 1.94 18.25
C PHE A 56 1.85 2.73 17.42
N GLY A 57 1.78 4.06 17.44
CA GLY A 57 2.76 4.94 16.82
C GLY A 57 4.17 4.79 17.41
N VAL A 58 4.27 4.63 18.73
CA VAL A 58 5.55 4.34 19.41
C VAL A 58 6.09 2.98 18.97
N ALA A 59 5.26 1.93 18.98
CA ALA A 59 5.66 0.60 18.52
C ALA A 59 6.18 0.60 17.07
N ALA A 60 5.46 1.26 16.17
CA ALA A 60 5.84 1.36 14.75
C ALA A 60 7.19 2.09 14.56
N LYS A 61 7.46 3.14 15.34
CA LYS A 61 8.74 3.86 15.31
C LYS A 61 9.90 2.98 15.78
N MET A 62 9.70 2.18 16.83
CA MET A 62 10.71 1.24 17.31
C MET A 62 11.03 0.19 16.25
N VAL A 63 10.00 -0.43 15.66
CA VAL A 63 10.16 -1.44 14.61
C VAL A 63 10.83 -0.85 13.38
N LYS A 64 10.48 0.37 12.96
CA LYS A 64 11.11 1.04 11.81
C LYS A 64 12.63 1.12 11.96
N ARG A 65 13.14 1.45 13.15
CA ARG A 65 14.59 1.55 13.39
C ARG A 65 15.28 0.21 13.20
N VAL A 66 14.74 -0.85 13.80
CA VAL A 66 15.31 -2.21 13.72
C VAL A 66 15.17 -2.78 12.31
N TYR A 67 13.98 -2.71 11.73
CA TYR A 67 13.65 -3.31 10.43
C TYR A 67 14.53 -2.80 9.29
N TYR A 68 14.75 -1.48 9.21
CA TYR A 68 15.52 -0.90 8.10
C TYR A 68 17.03 -0.88 8.35
N ARG A 69 17.50 -0.90 9.60
CA ARG A 69 18.93 -0.84 9.91
C ARG A 69 19.58 -2.20 10.11
N GLN A 70 18.87 -3.18 10.68
CA GLN A 70 19.48 -4.43 11.14
C GLN A 70 19.06 -5.67 10.35
N LEU A 71 17.89 -5.67 9.71
CA LEU A 71 17.47 -6.81 8.89
C LEU A 71 17.99 -6.64 7.46
N PRO A 72 18.62 -7.65 6.85
CA PRO A 72 18.98 -7.61 5.44
C PRO A 72 17.71 -7.62 4.56
N GLY A 73 17.82 -7.09 3.35
CA GLY A 73 16.70 -6.99 2.40
C GLY A 73 16.06 -8.34 2.06
N THR A 74 16.82 -9.43 2.12
CA THR A 74 16.38 -10.82 1.87
C THR A 74 15.31 -11.31 2.86
N VAL A 75 15.35 -10.83 4.10
CA VAL A 75 14.37 -11.20 5.15
C VAL A 75 13.09 -10.36 5.06
N ARG A 76 13.14 -9.20 4.39
CA ARG A 76 12.08 -8.17 4.39
C ARG A 76 10.89 -8.55 3.49
N LYS A 77 10.05 -9.47 3.97
CA LYS A 77 8.82 -9.88 3.27
C LYS A 77 7.67 -8.87 3.47
N PRO A 78 6.77 -8.73 2.49
CA PRO A 78 5.56 -7.92 2.66
C PRO A 78 4.76 -8.41 3.87
N GLY A 79 4.33 -7.48 4.72
CA GLY A 79 3.60 -7.79 5.96
C GLY A 79 4.45 -8.13 7.17
N LEU A 80 5.76 -8.42 7.03
CA LEU A 80 6.64 -8.68 8.19
C LEU A 80 6.68 -7.47 9.14
N PHE A 81 6.81 -6.27 8.59
CA PHE A 81 6.78 -5.02 9.36
C PHE A 81 5.52 -4.88 10.23
N ALA A 82 4.34 -5.20 9.66
CA ALA A 82 3.07 -5.12 10.37
C ALA A 82 3.01 -6.16 11.50
N ARG A 83 3.51 -7.38 11.26
CA ARG A 83 3.59 -8.44 12.29
C ARG A 83 4.50 -8.04 13.45
N LEU A 84 5.70 -7.52 13.15
CA LEU A 84 6.63 -7.03 14.18
C LEU A 84 6.01 -5.90 15.01
N THR A 85 5.36 -4.95 14.34
CA THR A 85 4.68 -3.82 15.02
C THR A 85 3.56 -4.31 15.93
N GLY A 86 2.76 -5.29 15.49
CA GLY A 86 1.72 -5.91 16.31
C GLY A 86 2.28 -6.60 17.57
N MET A 87 3.41 -7.29 17.46
CA MET A 87 4.07 -7.92 18.61
C MET A 87 4.58 -6.91 19.62
N VAL A 88 5.29 -5.87 19.16
CA VAL A 88 5.78 -4.80 20.04
C VAL A 88 4.61 -4.09 20.73
N ASN A 89 3.54 -3.79 19.98
CA ASN A 89 2.35 -3.19 20.56
C ASN A 89 1.72 -4.07 21.65
N LYS A 90 1.67 -5.40 21.45
CA LYS A 90 1.19 -6.36 22.47
C LYS A 90 2.08 -6.36 23.72
N TRP A 91 3.40 -6.30 23.57
CA TRP A 91 4.33 -6.20 24.71
C TRP A 91 4.15 -4.90 25.50
N LEU A 92 3.94 -3.78 24.82
CA LEU A 92 3.63 -2.51 25.48
C LEU A 92 2.27 -2.56 26.20
N TYR A 93 1.29 -3.29 25.68
CA TYR A 93 0.03 -3.54 26.39
C TYR A 93 0.19 -4.39 27.65
N GLN A 94 1.14 -5.32 27.65
CA GLN A 94 1.48 -6.16 28.80
C GLN A 94 2.27 -5.43 29.89
N GLY A 95 2.59 -4.14 29.68
CA GLY A 95 3.33 -3.34 30.65
C GLY A 95 4.85 -3.46 30.54
N LYS A 96 5.38 -4.13 29.50
CA LYS A 96 6.83 -4.21 29.28
C LYS A 96 7.39 -2.82 29.01
N THR A 97 8.57 -2.56 29.53
CA THR A 97 9.28 -1.30 29.25
C THR A 97 9.66 -1.23 27.78
N LYS A 98 9.96 -0.02 27.30
CA LYS A 98 10.36 0.20 25.90
C LYS A 98 11.66 -0.55 25.56
N GLU A 99 12.55 -0.67 26.54
CA GLU A 99 13.85 -1.32 26.41
C GLU A 99 13.68 -2.84 26.30
N GLU A 100 12.92 -3.46 27.20
CA GLU A 100 12.58 -4.88 27.12
C GLU A 100 11.89 -5.23 25.79
N ALA A 101 10.94 -4.41 25.36
CA ALA A 101 10.25 -4.62 24.09
C ALA A 101 11.19 -4.51 22.88
N GLN A 102 12.25 -3.69 22.98
CA GLN A 102 13.29 -3.58 21.97
C GLN A 102 14.19 -4.82 21.97
N GLU A 103 14.62 -5.30 23.13
CA GLU A 103 15.44 -6.51 23.24
C GLU A 103 14.74 -7.74 22.66
N LEU A 104 13.46 -7.93 23.01
CA LEU A 104 12.64 -9.01 22.47
C LEU A 104 12.47 -8.90 20.94
N LEU A 105 12.35 -7.68 20.43
CA LEU A 105 12.30 -7.43 18.98
C LEU A 105 13.61 -7.84 18.33
N LEU A 106 14.76 -7.46 18.90
CA LEU A 106 16.09 -7.80 18.38
C LEU A 106 16.31 -9.31 18.36
N ALA A 107 16.02 -9.99 19.46
CA ALA A 107 16.14 -11.44 19.58
C ALA A 107 15.27 -12.17 18.53
N HIS A 108 14.05 -11.69 18.30
CA HIS A 108 13.18 -12.24 17.28
C HIS A 108 13.74 -12.02 15.86
N CYS A 109 14.27 -10.83 15.57
CA CYS A 109 14.86 -10.52 14.27
C CYS A 109 16.11 -11.36 13.98
N GLN A 110 16.96 -11.59 14.98
CA GLN A 110 18.13 -12.47 14.85
C GLN A 110 17.73 -13.92 14.51
N LYS A 111 16.71 -14.45 15.19
CA LYS A 111 16.16 -15.79 14.90
C LYS A 111 15.61 -15.89 13.47
N LEU A 112 14.99 -14.82 12.95
CA LEU A 112 14.50 -14.77 11.57
C LEU A 112 15.65 -14.75 10.56
N ALA A 113 16.73 -14.03 10.83
CA ALA A 113 17.90 -13.99 9.96
C ALA A 113 18.60 -15.36 9.90
N ALA A 114 18.79 -16.02 11.04
CA ALA A 114 19.42 -17.34 11.13
C ALA A 114 18.66 -18.47 10.40
N ARG A 115 17.33 -18.36 10.33
CA ARG A 115 16.49 -19.32 9.58
C ARG A 115 16.61 -19.20 8.06
N GLN A 116 17.09 -18.08 7.54
CA GLN A 116 17.29 -17.93 6.09
C GLN A 116 18.65 -18.45 5.66
N THR A 117 19.70 -18.18 6.43
CA THR A 117 21.05 -18.69 6.14
C THR A 117 21.12 -20.22 6.11
N THR A 118 20.24 -20.91 6.83
CA THR A 118 20.18 -22.38 6.82
C THR A 118 19.51 -22.97 5.57
N ILE A 119 18.61 -22.21 4.91
CA ILE A 119 17.95 -22.66 3.68
C ILE A 119 18.88 -22.47 2.47
N ASP A 120 19.70 -21.42 2.49
CA ASP A 120 20.64 -21.12 1.39
C ASP A 120 21.93 -21.95 1.45
N VAL A 121 22.20 -22.68 2.54
CA VAL A 121 23.45 -23.46 2.77
C VAL A 121 23.27 -24.97 2.53
N ILE A 122 22.15 -25.43 1.95
CA ILE A 122 22.10 -26.81 1.44
C ILE A 122 23.14 -26.92 0.30
N PRO A 123 24.23 -27.70 0.45
CA PRO A 123 25.30 -27.71 -0.52
C PRO A 123 24.84 -28.54 -1.71
N SER A 124 24.70 -27.87 -2.87
CA SER A 124 24.65 -28.52 -4.18
C SER A 124 26.02 -29.14 -4.46
N VAL A 125 26.33 -30.27 -3.83
CA VAL A 125 27.44 -31.12 -4.23
C VAL A 125 26.95 -31.95 -5.41
N SER A 126 27.37 -31.59 -6.61
CA SER A 126 27.36 -32.48 -7.76
C SER A 126 28.63 -32.25 -8.55
N ALA A 127 29.59 -33.12 -8.22
CA ALA A 127 30.64 -33.68 -9.05
C ALA A 127 31.32 -32.79 -10.09
N THR A 128 32.55 -32.40 -9.77
CA THR A 128 33.60 -32.12 -10.75
C THR A 128 34.07 -33.45 -11.35
N THR A 129 34.04 -33.59 -12.68
CA THR A 129 34.95 -34.49 -13.42
C THR A 129 35.92 -33.64 -14.23
N PRO A 130 37.25 -33.89 -14.16
CA PRO A 130 38.26 -33.15 -14.90
C PRO A 130 38.69 -33.92 -16.17
N VAL A 131 38.71 -33.27 -17.34
CA VAL A 131 39.54 -33.71 -18.50
C VAL A 131 40.02 -32.49 -19.31
N SER A 132 41.31 -32.53 -19.68
CA SER A 132 42.22 -31.51 -20.25
C SER A 132 41.93 -30.91 -21.67
N PRO A 133 42.64 -29.82 -22.07
CA PRO A 133 42.57 -29.09 -23.37
C PRO A 133 43.79 -29.36 -24.33
N PRO A 134 44.09 -28.58 -25.42
CA PRO A 134 43.40 -28.28 -26.71
C PRO A 134 44.30 -28.52 -27.98
N PRO A 135 43.87 -28.19 -29.23
CA PRO A 135 44.72 -27.36 -30.13
C PRO A 135 43.96 -26.29 -30.99
N PRO A 136 44.65 -25.37 -31.69
CA PRO A 136 44.23 -23.96 -31.86
C PRO A 136 43.77 -23.53 -33.27
N THR A 137 43.36 -22.24 -33.35
CA THR A 137 43.46 -21.28 -34.50
C THR A 137 42.15 -20.98 -35.28
N PRO A 138 41.93 -19.76 -35.85
CA PRO A 138 42.06 -18.40 -35.33
C PRO A 138 40.72 -17.58 -35.43
N ALA A 139 40.72 -16.37 -34.86
CA ALA A 139 39.63 -15.39 -34.88
C ALA A 139 39.26 -14.87 -36.29
N PRO A 140 38.07 -14.25 -36.43
CA PRO A 140 38.12 -12.79 -36.55
C PRO A 140 37.11 -12.02 -35.67
N THR A 141 37.59 -10.85 -35.27
CA THR A 141 36.95 -9.71 -34.62
C THR A 141 35.64 -9.28 -35.28
N ILE A 142 34.54 -9.24 -34.51
CA ILE A 142 33.48 -8.23 -34.66
C ILE A 142 33.01 -7.81 -33.25
N ARG A 143 33.18 -6.52 -32.95
CA ARG A 143 32.62 -5.85 -31.77
C ARG A 143 31.20 -5.45 -32.11
N GLU A 144 30.20 -5.94 -31.38
CA GLU A 144 28.86 -5.34 -31.39
C GLU A 144 28.35 -5.08 -29.98
N THR A 145 27.87 -3.86 -29.84
CA THR A 145 27.47 -3.15 -28.63
C THR A 145 26.15 -3.67 -28.05
N LYS A 146 26.14 -3.80 -26.72
CA LYS A 146 25.00 -3.90 -25.81
C LYS A 146 23.73 -3.16 -26.31
N PRO A 147 22.57 -3.82 -26.42
CA PRO A 147 21.31 -3.10 -26.61
C PRO A 147 20.88 -2.48 -25.27
N THR A 148 20.95 -1.15 -25.21
CA THR A 148 20.30 -0.34 -24.17
C THR A 148 18.79 -0.46 -24.34
N VAL A 149 18.14 -1.18 -23.42
CA VAL A 149 16.68 -1.25 -23.32
C VAL A 149 16.15 0.15 -22.97
N ALA A 150 15.48 0.78 -23.94
CA ALA A 150 14.80 2.05 -23.73
C ALA A 150 13.61 1.84 -22.76
N ILE A 151 13.62 2.56 -21.64
CA ILE A 151 12.51 2.58 -20.67
C ILE A 151 11.37 3.39 -21.30
N PRO A 152 10.18 2.81 -21.55
CA PRO A 152 9.03 3.59 -22.00
C PRO A 152 8.51 4.47 -20.86
N ALA A 153 8.16 5.72 -21.20
CA ALA A 153 7.62 6.71 -20.26
C ALA A 153 6.39 6.17 -19.49
N PRO A 154 6.21 6.54 -18.22
CA PRO A 154 5.11 6.04 -17.40
C PRO A 154 3.77 6.49 -17.98
N ARG A 155 2.98 5.54 -18.51
CA ARG A 155 1.60 5.78 -18.91
C ARG A 155 0.77 6.06 -17.66
N VAL A 156 0.32 7.30 -17.50
CA VAL A 156 -0.62 7.71 -16.46
C VAL A 156 -1.92 6.91 -16.66
N LYS A 157 -2.26 6.06 -15.68
CA LYS A 157 -3.49 5.25 -15.72
C LYS A 157 -4.69 6.17 -15.63
N GLN A 158 -5.43 6.34 -16.72
CA GLN A 158 -6.71 7.05 -16.71
C GLN A 158 -7.76 6.21 -15.96
N ALA A 159 -8.50 6.84 -15.06
CA ALA A 159 -9.63 6.21 -14.39
C ALA A 159 -10.75 5.92 -15.42
N ARG A 160 -11.32 4.70 -15.38
CA ARG A 160 -12.26 4.20 -16.41
C ARG A 160 -13.46 5.12 -16.68
N TYR A 161 -13.88 5.94 -15.71
CA TYR A 161 -15.00 6.87 -15.84
C TYR A 161 -14.67 8.19 -16.57
N LEU A 162 -13.38 8.47 -16.82
CA LEU A 162 -12.90 9.66 -17.55
C LEU A 162 -12.54 9.37 -19.01
N SER A 163 -12.71 8.13 -19.49
CA SER A 163 -12.37 7.72 -20.85
C SER A 163 -13.13 8.48 -21.94
N LYS A 164 -14.31 9.01 -21.62
CA LYS A 164 -15.15 9.81 -22.52
C LYS A 164 -14.86 11.31 -22.48
N TRP A 165 -13.97 11.77 -21.60
CA TRP A 165 -13.73 13.19 -21.36
C TRP A 165 -12.52 13.65 -22.17
N LYS A 166 -12.72 14.62 -23.08
CA LYS A 166 -11.62 15.21 -23.86
C LYS A 166 -10.70 15.98 -22.90
N VAL A 167 -9.43 15.60 -22.81
CA VAL A 167 -8.40 16.32 -22.04
C VAL A 167 -7.68 17.30 -22.98
N LYS A 168 -7.55 18.56 -22.59
CA LYS A 168 -6.79 19.56 -23.35
C LYS A 168 -5.28 19.24 -23.30
N ARG A 169 -4.51 19.77 -24.27
CA ARG A 169 -3.04 19.61 -24.33
C ARG A 169 -2.30 20.06 -23.05
N ASN A 170 -2.92 20.91 -22.23
CA ASN A 170 -2.40 21.41 -20.96
C ASN A 170 -2.85 20.58 -19.73
N GLY A 171 -3.41 19.38 -19.92
CA GLY A 171 -3.81 18.48 -18.84
C GLY A 171 -5.13 18.83 -18.14
N ARG A 172 -5.82 19.91 -18.54
CA ARG A 172 -7.14 20.27 -17.99
C ARG A 172 -8.26 19.53 -18.73
N LEU A 173 -9.27 19.09 -17.98
CA LEU A 173 -10.48 18.48 -18.54
C LEU A 173 -11.28 19.52 -19.35
N HIS A 174 -11.79 19.13 -20.51
CA HIS A 174 -12.75 19.91 -21.28
C HIS A 174 -14.13 19.73 -20.65
N ILE A 175 -14.61 20.77 -19.97
CA ILE A 175 -15.98 20.84 -19.47
C ILE A 175 -16.80 21.50 -20.59
N PRO A 176 -17.70 20.76 -21.28
CA PRO A 176 -18.61 21.40 -22.23
C PRO A 176 -19.52 22.35 -21.46
N VAL A 177 -19.54 23.61 -21.89
CA VAL A 177 -20.47 24.61 -21.36
C VAL A 177 -21.87 24.17 -21.79
N THR A 178 -22.64 23.62 -20.86
CA THR A 178 -24.05 23.33 -21.10
C THR A 178 -24.78 24.64 -21.39
N THR A 179 -25.48 24.65 -22.51
CA THR A 179 -26.40 25.68 -23.03
C THR A 179 -27.54 25.93 -22.04
N VAL A 180 -27.25 26.55 -20.89
CA VAL A 180 -28.25 27.03 -19.92
C VAL A 180 -28.24 28.57 -19.85
N GLY A 181 -27.25 29.23 -20.48
CA GLY A 181 -27.12 30.68 -20.49
C GLY A 181 -27.61 31.41 -21.74
N LYS A 182 -28.32 30.74 -22.67
CA LYS A 182 -28.78 31.37 -23.93
C LYS A 182 -30.27 31.75 -23.96
N LEU A 183 -31.02 31.45 -22.90
CA LEU A 183 -32.44 31.82 -22.79
C LEU A 183 -32.68 33.12 -21.99
N SER A 184 -31.67 33.69 -21.34
CA SER A 184 -31.81 34.96 -20.61
C SER A 184 -31.54 36.20 -21.48
N ALA A 185 -31.03 36.04 -22.71
CA ALA A 185 -30.73 37.17 -23.61
C ALA A 185 -31.81 37.41 -24.68
N GLU A 186 -32.73 36.46 -24.88
CA GLU A 186 -33.80 36.57 -25.89
C GLU A 186 -35.11 37.15 -25.31
N LEU A 187 -35.20 37.28 -23.98
CA LEU A 187 -36.36 37.85 -23.28
C LEU A 187 -36.27 39.38 -23.04
N GLU A 188 -35.13 40.02 -23.36
CA GLU A 188 -34.98 41.48 -23.30
C GLU A 188 -35.24 42.20 -24.63
N LEU A 189 -35.45 41.49 -25.74
CA LEU A 189 -35.68 42.09 -27.06
C LEU A 189 -37.15 42.13 -27.51
N LEU A 190 -38.10 41.80 -26.63
CA LEU A 190 -39.56 41.84 -26.88
C LEU A 190 -40.28 42.86 -25.98
N LYS A 191 -39.57 43.90 -25.52
CA LYS A 191 -40.11 44.97 -24.67
C LYS A 191 -39.93 46.39 -25.24
N GLU A 192 -39.79 46.53 -26.55
CA GLU A 192 -39.99 47.80 -27.25
C GLU A 192 -41.19 47.70 -28.19
#